data_AF-A0A173KW47-F1
#
_entry.id   AF-A0A173KW47-F1
#
_cell.length_a   1.000
_cell.length_b   1.000
_cell.length_c   1.000
_cell.angle_alpha   90.00
_cell.angle_beta   90.00
_cell.angle_gamma   90.00
#
_symmetry.space_group_name_H-M   'P 1'
#
loop_
_entity.id
_entity.type
_entity.pdbx_description
1 polymer ?
#
loop_
_entity_poly.entity_id
_entity_poly.type
_entity_poly.pdbx_seq_one_letter_code
_entity_poly.pdbx_strand_id
1 'polypeptide(L)'
;MTIVMIGIDLGKNSCSVAALDERGAVVLRRRMRSAGIVSFASKYAPCAVAMEACCGAHYLGRLLLAQGHTVKLMPPEYVRPYVKAQKNDDRDAEAIPEAATRPTMRFVELKSEEQLDIQSHALISGDHDRESSLGNFSLLGVRNRDGADQGRLANMARRPEPALEGIAANSALQLSTSAN
;
A
#
# COMPACT_ATOMS: atom_id res chain seq x y z
N MET A 1 16.82 25.23 -9.51
CA MET A 1 16.61 23.78 -9.41
C MET A 1 15.18 23.49 -9.84
N THR A 2 15.01 22.61 -10.84
CA THR A 2 13.70 22.26 -11.40
C THR A 2 13.12 21.10 -10.60
N ILE A 3 11.88 21.24 -10.15
CA ILE A 3 11.14 20.14 -9.53
C ILE A 3 10.57 19.27 -10.64
N VAL A 4 10.95 18.00 -10.68
CA VAL A 4 10.44 17.04 -11.67
C VAL A 4 9.38 16.13 -11.09
N MET A 5 9.41 15.92 -9.78
CA MET A 5 8.45 15.07 -9.10
C MET A 5 8.13 15.55 -7.69
N ILE A 6 6.85 15.49 -7.33
CA ILE A 6 6.35 15.81 -6.00
C ILE A 6 5.78 14.54 -5.38
N GLY A 7 6.25 14.19 -4.19
CA GLY A 7 5.71 13.16 -3.32
C GLY A 7 4.74 13.74 -2.32
N ILE A 8 3.58 13.12 -2.15
CA ILE A 8 2.57 13.55 -1.17
C ILE A 8 2.11 12.35 -0.35
N ASP A 9 2.41 12.38 0.95
CA ASP A 9 1.79 11.50 1.93
C ASP A 9 0.55 12.19 2.52
N LEU A 10 -0.60 11.52 2.40
CA LEU A 10 -1.90 12.06 2.77
C LEU A 10 -2.30 11.60 4.17
N GLY A 11 -2.26 12.52 5.13
CA GLY A 11 -2.84 12.32 6.46
C GLY A 11 -4.20 13.00 6.63
N LYS A 12 -4.92 12.61 7.69
CA LYS A 12 -6.28 13.10 7.98
C LYS A 12 -6.36 14.63 8.13
N ASN A 13 -5.38 15.23 8.79
CA ASN A 13 -5.36 16.67 9.12
C ASN A 13 -4.13 17.41 8.58
N SER A 14 -3.11 16.67 8.18
CA SER A 14 -1.82 17.18 7.71
C SER A 14 -1.32 16.23 6.64
N CYS A 15 -0.81 16.78 5.56
CA CYS A 15 -0.18 16.07 4.47
C CYS A 15 1.29 16.49 4.44
N SER A 16 2.16 15.54 4.20
CA SER A 16 3.60 15.76 4.06
C SER A 16 3.96 15.74 2.58
N VAL A 17 4.75 16.73 2.16
CA VAL A 17 5.12 16.94 0.76
C VAL A 17 6.64 16.94 0.68
N ALA A 18 7.19 16.14 -0.22
CA ALA A 18 8.58 16.20 -0.63
C ALA A 18 8.66 16.47 -2.14
N ALA A 19 9.71 17.14 -2.62
CA ALA A 19 9.94 17.32 -4.04
C ALA A 19 11.34 16.90 -4.43
N LEU A 20 11.45 16.21 -5.56
CA LEU A 20 12.71 15.75 -6.14
C LEU A 20 13.11 16.59 -7.36
N ASP A 21 14.41 16.79 -7.53
CA ASP A 21 15.00 17.28 -8.77
C ASP A 21 15.28 16.14 -9.77
N GLU A 22 15.83 16.50 -10.93
CA GLU A 22 16.23 15.58 -12.01
C GLU A 22 17.22 14.49 -11.56
N ARG A 23 17.97 14.71 -10.48
CA ARG A 23 18.93 13.77 -9.92
C ARG A 23 18.32 12.87 -8.86
N GLY A 24 17.03 13.06 -8.55
CA GLY A 24 16.34 12.37 -7.46
C GLY A 24 16.68 12.95 -6.07
N ALA A 25 17.32 14.11 -5.98
CA ALA A 25 17.64 14.74 -4.71
C ALA A 25 16.42 15.50 -4.16
N VAL A 26 16.17 15.38 -2.86
CA VAL A 26 15.06 16.09 -2.21
C VAL A 26 15.40 17.57 -2.08
N VAL A 27 14.69 18.42 -2.82
CA VAL A 27 14.91 19.88 -2.86
C VAL A 27 13.90 20.67 -2.02
N LEU A 28 12.78 20.04 -1.64
CA LEU A 28 11.74 20.68 -0.82
C LEU A 28 11.10 19.66 0.10
N ARG A 29 10.81 20.09 1.33
CA ARG A 29 10.00 19.37 2.31
C ARG A 29 9.01 20.34 2.93
N ARG A 30 7.75 19.96 3.03
CA ARG A 30 6.72 20.82 3.60
C ARG A 30 5.55 20.02 4.14
N ARG A 31 5.02 20.42 5.30
CA ARG A 31 3.72 19.98 5.79
C ARG A 31 2.65 21.03 5.50
N MET A 32 1.48 20.59 5.08
CA MET A 32 0.33 21.47 4.83
C MET A 32 -0.98 20.70 4.93
N ARG A 33 -2.11 21.41 4.95
CA ARG A 33 -3.43 20.78 4.84
C ARG A 33 -3.70 20.37 3.39
N SER A 34 -4.52 19.34 3.20
CA SER A 34 -4.90 18.85 1.86
C SER A 34 -5.43 19.96 0.94
N ALA A 35 -6.26 20.87 1.46
CA ALA A 35 -6.77 22.03 0.71
C ALA A 35 -5.66 22.95 0.17
N GLY A 36 -4.51 23.03 0.85
CA GLY A 36 -3.37 23.84 0.43
C GLY A 36 -2.53 23.21 -0.68
N ILE A 37 -2.66 21.90 -0.92
CA ILE A 37 -1.84 21.17 -1.90
C ILE A 37 -2.10 21.66 -3.31
N VAL A 38 -3.37 21.86 -3.67
CA VAL A 38 -3.77 22.30 -5.01
C VAL A 38 -3.18 23.69 -5.32
N SER A 39 -3.21 24.59 -4.34
CA SER A 39 -2.59 25.93 -4.46
C SER A 39 -1.05 25.90 -4.40
N PHE A 40 -0.47 24.85 -3.82
CA PHE A 40 0.97 24.65 -3.79
C PHE A 40 1.47 24.13 -5.14
N ALA A 41 0.80 23.12 -5.71
CA ALA A 41 1.15 22.50 -6.97
C ALA A 41 1.08 23.51 -8.14
N SER A 42 0.05 24.37 -8.16
CA SER A 42 -0.12 25.40 -9.21
C SER A 42 1.01 26.43 -9.31
N LYS A 43 1.90 26.51 -8.33
CA LYS A 43 3.07 27.42 -8.35
C LYS A 43 4.24 26.86 -9.17
N TYR A 44 4.15 25.60 -9.56
CA TYR A 44 5.19 24.90 -10.30
C TYR A 44 4.71 24.54 -11.69
N ALA A 45 5.65 24.39 -12.61
CA ALA A 45 5.33 23.85 -13.93
C ALA A 45 4.76 22.42 -13.82
N PRO A 46 4.01 21.96 -14.83
CA PRO A 46 3.59 20.57 -14.94
C PRO A 46 4.74 19.60 -14.65
N CYS A 47 4.51 18.70 -13.69
CA CYS A 47 5.47 17.73 -13.20
C CYS A 47 4.73 16.47 -12.72
N ALA A 48 5.48 15.40 -12.44
CA ALA A 48 4.88 14.19 -11.90
C ALA A 48 4.51 14.38 -10.43
N VAL A 49 3.34 13.91 -10.01
CA VAL A 49 2.92 13.90 -8.61
C VAL A 49 2.62 12.46 -8.20
N ALA A 50 3.39 11.94 -7.25
CA ALA A 50 3.28 10.60 -6.72
C ALA A 50 2.59 10.61 -5.35
N MET A 51 1.64 9.71 -5.14
CA MET A 51 0.88 9.57 -3.88
C MET A 51 0.59 8.11 -3.59
N GLU A 52 0.45 7.76 -2.30
CA GLU A 52 -0.17 6.49 -1.92
C GLU A 52 -1.65 6.47 -2.32
N ALA A 53 -2.11 5.34 -2.84
CA ALA A 53 -3.51 5.10 -3.12
C ALA A 53 -4.25 4.95 -1.78
N CYS A 54 -4.85 6.04 -1.32
CA CYS A 54 -5.61 6.11 -0.08
C CYS A 54 -6.96 6.80 -0.27
N CYS A 55 -7.79 6.78 0.78
CA CYS A 55 -9.00 7.59 0.86
C CYS A 55 -8.62 9.07 0.67
N GLY A 56 -9.13 9.70 -0.41
CA GLY A 56 -8.82 11.07 -0.79
C GLY A 56 -7.74 11.25 -1.87
N ALA A 57 -6.92 10.23 -2.16
CA ALA A 57 -5.90 10.30 -3.19
C ALA A 57 -6.50 10.48 -4.60
N HIS A 58 -7.60 9.80 -4.89
CA HIS A 58 -8.29 9.95 -6.18
C HIS A 58 -8.88 11.35 -6.37
N TYR A 59 -9.53 11.91 -5.35
CA TYR A 59 -10.07 13.26 -5.41
C TYR A 59 -8.96 14.29 -5.66
N LEU A 60 -7.90 14.25 -4.85
CA LEU A 60 -6.77 15.16 -5.01
C LEU A 60 -6.05 14.94 -6.35
N GLY A 61 -5.90 13.69 -6.77
CA GLY A 61 -5.30 13.33 -8.05
C GLY A 61 -6.04 13.95 -9.23
N ARG A 62 -7.38 13.97 -9.22
CA ARG A 62 -8.16 14.64 -10.28
C ARG A 62 -7.91 16.14 -10.33
N LEU A 63 -7.81 16.80 -9.17
CA LEU A 63 -7.51 18.23 -9.10
C LEU A 63 -6.12 18.56 -9.63
N LEU A 64 -5.11 17.73 -9.31
CA LEU A 64 -3.75 17.89 -9.80
C LEU A 64 -3.63 17.60 -11.30
N LEU A 65 -4.35 16.59 -11.79
CA LEU A 65 -4.42 16.28 -13.21
C LEU A 65 -5.04 17.44 -13.99
N ALA A 66 -6.09 18.09 -13.46
CA ALA A 66 -6.72 19.26 -14.06
C ALA A 66 -5.77 20.49 -14.13
N GLN A 67 -4.73 20.55 -13.30
CA GLN A 67 -3.67 21.56 -13.37
C GLN A 67 -2.56 21.20 -14.38
N GLY A 68 -2.65 20.05 -15.05
CA GLY A 68 -1.67 19.59 -16.03
C GLY A 68 -0.57 18.70 -15.44
N HIS A 69 -0.61 18.37 -14.14
CA HIS A 69 0.36 17.44 -13.55
C HIS A 69 0.05 16.00 -13.96
N THR A 70 1.10 15.18 -14.08
CA THR A 70 0.93 13.74 -14.27
C THR A 70 0.81 13.06 -12.91
N VAL A 71 -0.32 12.43 -12.62
CA VAL A 71 -0.56 11.78 -11.32
C VAL A 71 -0.20 10.30 -11.35
N LYS A 72 0.54 9.85 -10.33
CA LYS A 72 1.00 8.49 -10.12
C LYS A 72 0.52 7.99 -8.76
N LEU A 73 -0.55 7.21 -8.73
CA LEU A 73 -1.02 6.57 -7.49
C LEU A 73 -0.35 5.22 -7.33
N MET A 74 0.17 4.90 -6.16
CA MET A 74 0.81 3.60 -5.89
C MET A 74 0.17 2.89 -4.70
N PRO A 75 0.08 1.55 -4.72
CA PRO A 75 -0.24 0.79 -3.52
C PRO A 75 0.79 1.08 -2.40
N PRO A 76 0.37 1.21 -1.13
CA PRO A 76 1.28 1.50 -0.02
C PRO A 76 2.30 0.37 0.22
N GLU A 77 1.99 -0.85 -0.21
CA GLU A 77 2.91 -1.99 -0.21
C GLU A 77 4.16 -1.75 -1.06
N TYR A 78 4.07 -0.94 -2.12
CA TYR A 78 5.22 -0.61 -2.98
C TYR A 78 6.02 0.58 -2.46
N VAL A 79 5.43 1.41 -1.62
CA VAL A 79 6.13 2.54 -0.98
C VAL A 79 6.92 2.07 0.24
N ARG A 80 6.37 1.14 1.02
CA ARG A 80 6.94 0.65 2.28
C ARG A 80 8.44 0.28 2.21
N PRO A 81 8.96 -0.40 1.17
CA PRO A 81 10.39 -0.72 1.08
C PRO A 81 11.32 0.50 0.98
N TYR A 82 10.81 1.66 0.57
CA TYR A 82 11.56 2.89 0.39
C TYR A 82 11.54 3.80 1.62
N VAL A 83 10.70 3.49 2.62
CA VAL A 83 10.63 4.25 3.87
C VAL A 83 11.88 3.96 4.71
N LYS A 84 12.68 5.00 4.93
CA LYS A 84 13.96 4.88 5.65
C LYS A 84 13.72 4.80 7.16
N ALA A 85 14.15 3.70 7.79
CA ALA A 85 14.12 3.49 9.24
C ALA A 85 12.71 3.59 9.87
N GLN A 86 12.59 4.27 11.01
CA GLN A 86 11.31 4.45 11.73
C GLN A 86 10.34 5.29 10.92
N LYS A 87 9.08 4.86 10.91
CA LYS A 87 8.00 5.50 10.15
C LYS A 87 7.75 6.93 10.62
N ASN A 88 7.72 7.86 9.66
CA ASN A 88 7.24 9.22 9.90
C ASN A 88 6.67 9.77 8.57
N ASP A 89 5.69 10.66 8.66
CA ASP A 89 4.98 11.18 7.48
C ASP A 89 5.91 11.94 6.48
N ASP A 90 6.94 12.64 6.95
CA ASP A 90 7.93 13.29 6.08
C ASP A 90 8.81 12.28 5.32
N ARG A 91 9.16 11.16 5.97
CA ARG A 91 9.94 10.08 5.37
C ARG A 91 9.10 9.28 4.37
N ASP A 92 7.83 9.06 4.70
CA ASP A 92 6.86 8.47 3.77
C ASP A 92 6.72 9.39 2.54
N ALA A 93 6.62 10.71 2.73
CA ALA A 93 6.58 11.67 1.62
C ALA A 93 7.85 11.69 0.74
N GLU A 94 9.03 11.39 1.28
CA GLU A 94 10.28 11.22 0.52
C GLU A 94 10.37 9.87 -0.20
N ALA A 95 9.84 8.81 0.43
CA ALA A 95 9.86 7.45 -0.11
C ALA A 95 8.93 7.29 -1.32
N ILE A 96 7.77 7.96 -1.31
CA ILE A 96 6.80 7.93 -2.41
C ILE A 96 7.41 8.33 -3.76
N PRO A 97 8.02 9.51 -3.93
CA PRO A 97 8.57 9.92 -5.21
C PRO A 97 9.82 9.07 -5.54
N GLU A 98 10.61 8.64 -4.55
CA GLU A 98 11.72 7.70 -4.78
C GLU A 98 11.23 6.39 -5.42
N ALA A 99 10.19 5.77 -4.85
CA ALA A 99 9.56 4.57 -5.39
C ALA A 99 9.00 4.79 -6.81
N ALA A 100 8.34 5.94 -7.04
CA ALA A 100 7.73 6.28 -8.33
C ALA A 100 8.73 6.52 -9.47
N THR A 101 10.03 6.66 -9.17
CA THR A 101 11.09 6.70 -10.20
C THR A 101 11.36 5.33 -10.83
N ARG A 102 10.95 4.23 -10.18
CA ARG A 102 11.32 2.90 -10.67
C ARG A 102 10.59 2.54 -11.98
N PRO A 103 11.30 2.04 -13.00
CA PRO A 103 10.71 1.73 -14.30
C PRO A 103 9.75 0.54 -14.24
N THR A 104 9.90 -0.36 -13.28
CA THR A 104 9.03 -1.52 -13.07
C THR A 104 7.88 -1.24 -12.11
N MET A 105 7.70 0.01 -11.68
CA MET A 105 6.65 0.37 -10.73
C MET A 105 5.27 0.23 -11.36
N ARG A 106 4.32 -0.26 -10.59
CA ARG A 106 2.92 -0.37 -10.99
C ARG A 106 2.10 0.69 -10.29
N PHE A 107 1.22 1.33 -11.04
CA PHE A 107 0.38 2.43 -10.58
C PHE A 107 -1.09 2.02 -10.58
N VAL A 108 -1.86 2.58 -9.65
CA VAL A 108 -3.31 2.49 -9.60
C VAL A 108 -3.88 3.54 -10.55
N GLU A 109 -4.85 3.13 -11.37
CA GLU A 109 -5.54 4.06 -12.26
C GLU A 109 -6.36 5.10 -11.48
N LEU A 110 -6.34 6.34 -11.97
CA LEU A 110 -7.11 7.42 -11.39
C LEU A 110 -8.59 7.27 -11.78
N LYS A 111 -9.41 6.88 -10.81
CA LYS A 111 -10.86 6.71 -10.98
C LYS A 111 -11.64 8.03 -10.92
N SER A 112 -12.72 8.10 -11.71
CA SER A 112 -13.76 9.13 -11.61
C SER A 112 -14.57 8.98 -10.32
N GLU A 113 -15.44 9.94 -10.05
CA GLU A 113 -16.33 9.89 -8.89
C GLU A 113 -17.36 8.77 -9.01
N GLU A 114 -17.93 8.62 -10.21
CA GLU A 114 -18.92 7.59 -10.54
C GLU A 114 -18.30 6.18 -10.43
N GLN A 115 -17.06 6.01 -10.88
CA GLN A 115 -16.34 4.74 -10.76
C GLN A 115 -16.05 4.36 -9.31
N LEU A 116 -15.79 5.36 -8.45
CA LEU A 116 -15.62 5.13 -7.02
C LEU A 116 -16.94 4.79 -6.34
N ASP A 117 -18.04 5.42 -6.76
CA ASP A 117 -19.38 5.15 -6.23
C ASP A 117 -19.84 3.73 -6.57
N ILE A 118 -19.70 3.31 -7.84
CA ILE A 118 -19.98 1.93 -8.28
C ILE A 118 -19.13 0.93 -7.50
N GLN A 119 -17.84 1.22 -7.30
CA GLN A 119 -16.96 0.35 -6.52
C GLN A 119 -17.41 0.27 -5.05
N SER A 120 -17.85 1.39 -4.47
CA SER A 120 -18.35 1.41 -3.10
C SER A 120 -19.64 0.58 -2.96
N HIS A 121 -20.53 0.65 -3.94
CA HIS A 121 -21.78 -0.10 -3.96
C HIS A 121 -21.55 -1.60 -4.17
N ALA A 122 -20.63 -1.99 -5.07
CA ALA A 122 -20.29 -3.39 -5.31
C ALA A 122 -19.69 -4.08 -4.06
N LEU A 123 -18.90 -3.34 -3.27
CA LEU A 123 -18.38 -3.83 -2.00
C LEU A 123 -19.49 -4.06 -0.97
N ILE A 124 -20.54 -3.24 -1.00
CA ILE A 124 -21.72 -3.38 -0.13
C ILE A 124 -22.61 -4.55 -0.60
N SER A 125 -22.74 -4.78 -1.91
CA SER A 125 -23.56 -5.86 -2.46
C SER A 125 -22.91 -7.25 -2.36
N GLY A 126 -21.63 -7.33 -2.02
CA GLY A 126 -20.93 -8.60 -1.79
C GLY A 126 -20.49 -9.31 -3.08
N ASP A 127 -20.63 -8.69 -4.24
CA ASP A 127 -20.23 -9.24 -5.54
C ASP A 127 -18.70 -9.25 -5.66
N HIS A 128 -18.11 -10.37 -5.25
CA HIS A 128 -16.66 -10.61 -5.26
C HIS A 128 -16.16 -11.04 -6.65
N ASP A 129 -15.97 -10.09 -7.55
CA ASP A 129 -14.97 -10.24 -8.60
C ASP A 129 -13.57 -10.09 -7.96
N ARG A 130 -12.91 -11.23 -7.76
CA ARG A 130 -11.71 -11.41 -6.92
C ARG A 130 -10.43 -10.75 -7.44
N GLU A 131 -10.40 -10.20 -8.65
CA GLU A 131 -9.16 -9.65 -9.24
C GLU A 131 -9.02 -8.13 -9.22
N SER A 132 -10.11 -7.36 -9.07
CA SER A 132 -10.07 -5.89 -9.15
C SER A 132 -10.08 -5.17 -7.79
N SER A 133 -10.41 -5.90 -6.72
CA SER A 133 -10.69 -5.36 -5.38
C SER A 133 -9.50 -5.42 -4.42
N LEU A 134 -8.63 -6.43 -4.54
CA LEU A 134 -7.51 -6.64 -3.61
C LEU A 134 -6.36 -5.63 -3.77
N GLY A 135 -6.17 -5.05 -4.96
CA GLY A 135 -5.13 -4.03 -5.19
C GLY A 135 -5.46 -2.64 -4.64
N ASN A 136 -6.73 -2.37 -4.32
CA ASN A 136 -7.20 -1.06 -3.83
C ASN A 136 -7.57 -1.07 -2.34
N PHE A 137 -7.59 -2.25 -1.70
CA PHE A 137 -8.04 -2.44 -0.31
C PHE A 137 -6.87 -2.60 0.66
N SER A 138 -5.83 -1.78 0.53
CA SER A 138 -4.79 -1.67 1.56
C SER A 138 -5.13 -0.63 2.64
N LEU A 139 -6.33 -0.04 2.64
CA LEU A 139 -6.64 1.04 3.57
C LEU A 139 -8.11 1.16 4.03
N LEU A 140 -8.70 0.07 4.53
CA LEU A 140 -9.45 0.20 5.80
C LEU A 140 -8.45 0.27 6.96
N GLY A 141 -7.44 1.14 6.80
CA GLY A 141 -6.42 1.44 7.78
C GLY A 141 -7.00 2.39 8.79
N VAL A 142 -7.86 1.88 9.67
CA VAL A 142 -7.92 2.41 11.04
C VAL A 142 -6.53 2.12 11.63
N ARG A 143 -5.56 2.98 11.32
CA ARG A 143 -4.32 3.05 12.07
C ARG A 143 -4.77 3.47 13.47
N ASN A 144 -4.92 2.51 14.37
CA ASN A 144 -4.91 2.78 15.79
C ASN A 144 -3.63 3.60 16.03
N ARG A 145 -3.84 4.89 16.29
CA ARG A 145 -2.86 5.76 16.92
C ARG A 145 -2.70 5.17 18.30
N ASP A 146 -1.81 4.21 18.43
CA ASP A 146 -1.10 3.80 19.64
C ASP A 146 -0.19 2.64 19.23
N GLY A 147 1.11 2.87 19.29
CA GLY A 147 2.11 1.87 18.97
C GLY A 147 2.09 0.75 20.01
N ALA A 148 1.48 -0.39 19.67
CA ALA A 148 1.74 -1.69 20.27
C ALA A 148 0.90 -2.76 19.54
N ASP A 149 1.44 -3.42 18.52
CA ASP A 149 1.31 -4.87 18.34
C ASP A 149 2.15 -5.32 17.13
N GLN A 150 3.46 -5.36 17.33
CA GLN A 150 4.35 -6.19 16.52
C GLN A 150 4.67 -7.43 17.37
N GLY A 151 3.68 -8.32 17.56
CA GLY A 151 3.96 -9.51 18.35
C GLY A 151 2.82 -10.48 18.65
N ARG A 152 1.80 -10.69 17.81
CA ARG A 152 0.84 -11.79 18.09
C ARG A 152 -0.02 -12.32 16.93
N LEU A 153 0.55 -12.62 15.77
CA LEU A 153 -0.15 -13.44 14.74
C LEU A 153 0.79 -14.46 14.06
N ALA A 154 1.58 -15.17 14.86
CA ALA A 154 2.28 -16.38 14.44
C ALA A 154 1.97 -17.50 15.45
N ASN A 155 0.72 -17.98 15.47
CA ASN A 155 0.32 -19.28 16.03
C ASN A 155 -1.21 -19.44 15.91
N MET A 156 -1.74 -19.69 14.71
CA MET A 156 -3.09 -20.27 14.55
C MET A 156 -3.37 -20.71 13.10
N ALA A 157 -2.54 -21.60 12.56
CA ALA A 157 -2.90 -22.43 11.40
C ALA A 157 -1.92 -23.61 11.24
N ARG A 158 -1.99 -24.60 12.14
CA ARG A 158 -1.66 -25.99 11.77
C ARG A 158 -2.90 -26.82 12.06
N ARG A 159 -3.67 -27.13 11.03
CA ARG A 159 -4.64 -28.23 11.09
C ARG A 159 -3.84 -29.54 11.05
N PRO A 160 -4.12 -30.54 11.89
CA PRO A 160 -3.58 -31.88 11.69
C PRO A 160 -4.33 -32.56 10.54
N GLU A 161 -3.58 -33.05 9.55
CA GLU A 161 -4.04 -33.97 8.51
C GLU A 161 -4.55 -35.28 9.15
N PRO A 162 -5.63 -35.91 8.64
CA PRO A 162 -6.04 -37.24 9.10
C PRO A 162 -5.13 -38.31 8.50
N ALA A 163 -4.53 -39.14 9.36
CA ALA A 163 -3.69 -40.27 8.97
C ALA A 163 -4.54 -41.34 8.24
N LEU A 164 -4.18 -41.61 6.98
CA LEU A 164 -4.59 -42.80 6.25
C LEU A 164 -3.57 -43.91 6.54
N GLU A 165 -3.86 -44.81 7.48
CA GLU A 165 -3.09 -46.04 7.66
C GLU A 165 -3.51 -47.06 6.60
N GLY A 166 -2.61 -47.28 5.64
CA GLY A 166 -2.68 -48.33 4.64
C GLY A 166 -2.32 -49.69 5.23
N ILE A 167 -3.14 -50.66 4.89
CA ILE A 167 -3.01 -52.10 5.15
C ILE A 167 -1.86 -52.72 4.34
N ALA A 168 -1.27 -53.77 4.93
CA ALA A 168 -0.40 -54.82 4.36
C ALA A 168 1.12 -54.61 4.41
N ALA A 169 1.82 -55.42 5.22
CA ALA A 169 2.36 -56.71 4.76
C ALA A 169 3.11 -57.46 5.88
N ASN A 170 2.85 -58.76 5.92
CA ASN A 170 3.53 -59.80 6.70
C ASN A 170 5.06 -59.80 6.58
N SER A 171 5.76 -60.22 7.65
CA SER A 171 6.64 -61.42 7.61
C SER A 171 7.28 -61.72 8.99
N ALA A 172 6.87 -62.85 9.56
CA ALA A 172 7.63 -63.89 10.28
C ALA A 172 8.96 -63.55 11.01
N LEU A 173 9.01 -63.88 12.32
CA LEU A 173 9.84 -64.92 12.98
C LEU A 173 9.57 -64.83 14.50
N GLN A 174 8.98 -65.85 15.15
CA GLN A 174 9.66 -66.89 15.96
C GLN A 174 10.60 -66.31 17.04
N LEU A 175 10.42 -66.54 18.36
CA LEU A 175 10.33 -67.81 19.09
C LEU A 175 9.91 -67.59 20.56
N SER A 176 9.36 -68.67 21.16
CA SER A 176 9.35 -69.10 22.57
C SER A 176 9.90 -68.15 23.65
N THR A 177 9.35 -68.05 24.86
CA THR A 177 9.36 -69.12 25.88
C THR A 177 8.52 -68.72 27.10
N SER A 178 7.86 -69.71 27.70
CA SER A 178 7.36 -69.91 29.08
C SER A 178 7.57 -68.83 30.16
N ALA A 179 6.54 -68.57 30.98
CA ALA A 179 6.44 -69.07 32.35
C ALA A 179 5.34 -68.35 33.19
N ASN A 180 4.59 -69.17 33.93
CA ASN A 180 3.60 -68.92 34.99
C ASN A 180 2.26 -68.27 34.64
#